data_AF-A0A7C7IR87-F1
#
_entry.id   AF-A0A7C7IR87-F1
#
_cell.length_a   1.000
_cell.length_b   1.000
_cell.length_c   1.000
_cell.angle_alpha   90.00
_cell.angle_beta   90.00
_cell.angle_gamma   90.00
#
_symmetry.space_group_name_H-M   'P 1'
#
loop_
_entity.id
_entity.type
_entity.pdbx_description
1 polymer ?
#
loop_
_entity_poly.entity_id
_entity_poly.type
_entity_poly.pdbx_seq_one_letter_code
_entity_poly.pdbx_strand_id
1 'polypeptide(L)'
;MSSHKTSVVLVKNKTHGYIGVVTDNDFTHKVAVKAYSVNTTTIESVLSAPIKAVDGSMLMADASGIMLESGIPHLAVTEKGEFIGLLSAMNFFAYYKDVEEHLSNLAINDGLTGIYNRRYFDETLAREWKRTKREKAPLSLIMLDIDYFKKYNDTYGHQAGDECLIKVATAVSGALRRPADMAARYGGEEFAVILPNV
;
A
#
# COMPACT_ATOMS: atom_id res chain seq x y z
N MET A 1 -2.65 13.83 9.58
CA MET A 1 -1.32 13.30 9.25
C MET A 1 -0.30 13.88 10.21
N SER A 2 -0.01 13.19 11.32
CA SER A 2 1.13 13.55 12.18
C SER A 2 2.35 12.86 11.60
N SER A 3 3.34 13.60 11.12
CA SER A 3 4.60 13.03 10.66
C SER A 3 5.31 12.42 11.88
N HIS A 4 5.33 11.09 11.99
CA HIS A 4 6.25 10.41 12.90
C HIS A 4 7.67 10.63 12.38
N LYS A 5 8.28 11.77 12.76
CA LYS A 5 9.71 12.02 12.55
C LYS A 5 10.47 11.06 13.46
N THR A 6 10.83 9.90 12.92
CA THR A 6 11.76 9.00 13.60
C THR A 6 13.12 9.68 13.57
N SER A 7 13.62 10.10 14.73
CA SER A 7 14.96 10.64 14.85
C SER A 7 15.96 9.49 14.87
N VAL A 8 17.03 9.62 14.10
CA VAL A 8 18.06 8.59 13.98
C VAL A 8 19.42 9.21 14.28
N VAL A 9 20.14 8.61 15.23
CA VAL A 9 21.49 9.02 15.61
C VAL A 9 22.49 7.96 15.16
N LEU A 10 23.47 8.37 14.36
CA LEU A 10 24.61 7.56 13.95
C LEU A 10 25.72 7.67 15.00
N VAL A 11 26.17 6.53 15.52
CA VAL A 11 27.27 6.45 16.48
C VAL A 11 28.55 6.12 15.74
N LYS A 12 29.57 6.99 15.85
CA LYS A 12 30.91 6.78 15.33
C LYS A 12 31.89 6.44 16.46
N ASN A 13 32.86 5.58 16.18
CA ASN A 13 34.01 5.38 17.06
C ASN A 13 35.04 6.51 16.88
N LYS A 14 36.08 6.50 17.75
CA LYS A 14 37.18 7.47 17.72
C LYS A 14 38.02 7.43 16.44
N THR A 15 37.92 6.36 15.64
CA THR A 15 38.59 6.21 14.35
C THR A 15 37.67 6.51 13.15
N HIS A 16 36.53 7.18 13.37
CA HIS A 16 35.51 7.58 12.39
C HIS A 16 34.68 6.45 11.75
N GLY A 17 34.84 5.20 12.19
CA GLY A 17 34.00 4.07 11.79
C GLY A 17 32.62 4.13 12.44
N TYR A 18 31.57 3.90 11.67
CA TYR A 18 30.20 3.82 12.20
C TYR A 18 30.03 2.50 12.95
N ILE A 19 29.61 2.57 14.21
CA ILE A 19 29.51 1.41 15.11
C ILE A 19 28.08 1.06 15.50
N GLY A 20 27.12 2.00 15.38
CA GLY A 20 25.74 1.74 15.76
C GLY A 20 24.76 2.81 15.29
N VAL A 21 23.48 2.43 15.21
CA VAL A 21 22.35 3.35 15.05
C VAL A 21 21.54 3.35 16.34
N VAL A 22 21.07 4.52 16.75
CA VAL A 22 20.03 4.67 17.78
C VAL A 22 18.82 5.31 17.15
N THR A 23 17.66 4.69 17.30
CA THR A 23 16.36 5.27 16.93
C THR A 23 15.49 5.53 18.14
N ASP A 24 14.43 6.33 17.94
CA ASP A 24 13.38 6.54 18.94
C ASP A 24 12.80 5.21 19.45
N ASN A 25 12.71 4.19 18.58
CA ASN A 25 12.23 2.87 18.96
C ASN A 25 13.27 2.10 19.79
N ASP A 26 14.56 2.14 19.43
CA ASP A 26 15.63 1.53 20.24
C ASP A 26 15.66 2.12 21.65
N PHE A 27 15.50 3.45 21.74
CA PHE A 27 15.45 4.16 23.00
C PHE A 27 14.21 3.76 23.80
N THR A 28 13.01 3.82 23.20
CA THR A 28 11.76 3.50 23.90
C THR A 28 11.72 2.05 24.35
N HIS A 29 12.08 1.09 23.49
CA HIS A 29 11.99 -0.34 23.81
C HIS A 29 13.05 -0.80 24.81
N LYS A 30 14.29 -0.31 24.71
CA LYS A 30 15.36 -0.76 25.63
C LYS A 30 15.35 0.00 26.95
N VAL A 31 15.01 1.30 26.94
CA VAL A 31 14.99 2.13 28.15
C VAL A 31 13.74 1.87 28.99
N ALA A 32 12.56 1.77 28.38
CA ALA A 32 11.30 1.61 29.12
C ALA A 32 11.14 0.22 29.76
N VAL A 33 11.65 -0.85 29.11
CA VAL A 33 11.49 -2.23 29.60
C VAL A 33 12.43 -2.55 30.79
N LYS A 34 13.50 -1.78 31.00
CA LYS A 34 14.55 -2.08 31.98
C LYS A 34 14.75 -1.02 33.08
N ALA A 35 13.82 -0.07 33.24
CA ALA A 35 13.91 1.02 34.22
C ALA A 35 15.21 1.83 34.13
N TYR A 36 15.72 2.00 32.92
CA TYR A 36 16.94 2.74 32.64
C TYR A 36 16.68 4.25 32.75
N SER A 37 17.52 4.97 33.48
CA SER A 37 17.49 6.44 33.51
C SER A 37 18.30 6.99 32.36
N VAL A 38 17.81 8.05 31.70
CA VAL A 38 18.57 8.79 30.67
C VAL A 38 19.94 9.23 31.20
N ASN A 39 20.03 9.49 32.50
CA ASN A 39 21.26 9.95 33.16
C ASN A 39 22.28 8.83 33.44
N THR A 40 21.87 7.56 33.32
CA THR A 40 22.72 6.39 33.65
C THR A 40 22.90 5.43 32.48
N THR A 41 22.24 5.68 31.36
CA THR A 41 22.20 4.76 30.22
C THR A 41 23.18 5.23 29.17
N THR A 42 24.18 4.41 28.87
CA THR A 42 25.16 4.75 27.82
C THR A 42 24.56 4.51 26.45
N ILE A 43 24.97 5.30 25.46
CA ILE A 43 24.58 5.11 24.05
C ILE A 43 24.93 3.69 23.58
N GLU A 44 26.08 3.15 24.02
CA GLU A 44 26.51 1.78 23.73
C GLU A 44 25.53 0.70 24.22
N SER A 45 24.83 0.95 25.33
CA SER A 45 23.88 -0.02 25.89
C SER A 45 22.54 -0.08 25.15
N VAL A 46 22.21 0.97 24.37
CA VAL A 46 20.93 1.09 23.65
C VAL A 46 21.08 1.04 22.14
N LEU A 47 22.28 1.27 21.60
CA LEU A 47 22.53 1.21 20.16
C LEU A 47 22.27 -0.18 19.58
N SER A 48 21.90 -0.20 18.31
CA SER A 48 21.81 -1.41 17.51
C SER A 48 23.12 -1.57 16.74
N ALA A 49 23.91 -2.58 17.13
CA ALA A 49 25.22 -2.91 16.58
C ALA A 49 25.36 -4.41 16.30
N PRO A 50 26.24 -4.79 15.34
CA PRO A 50 26.96 -3.90 14.43
C PRO A 50 26.02 -3.32 13.35
N ILE A 51 26.28 -2.10 12.87
CA ILE A 51 25.59 -1.65 11.65
C ILE A 51 26.12 -2.49 10.50
N LYS A 52 25.24 -3.22 9.82
CA LYS A 52 25.61 -3.87 8.57
C LYS A 52 25.69 -2.82 7.46
N ALA A 53 26.84 -2.79 6.79
CA ALA A 53 27.05 -1.96 5.61
C ALA A 53 26.60 -2.73 4.36
N VAL A 54 25.94 -2.02 3.45
CA VAL A 54 25.58 -2.50 2.11
C VAL A 54 26.07 -1.50 1.07
N ASP A 55 26.42 -2.00 -0.10
CA ASP A 55 26.80 -1.14 -1.22
C ASP A 55 25.57 -0.37 -1.74
N GLY A 56 25.76 0.91 -2.10
CA GLY A 56 24.70 1.77 -2.62
C GLY A 56 24.09 1.30 -3.94
N SER A 57 24.78 0.41 -4.66
CA SER A 57 24.26 -0.25 -5.87
C SER A 57 23.42 -1.49 -5.60
N MET A 58 23.33 -1.96 -4.34
CA MET A 58 22.55 -3.14 -3.97
C MET A 58 21.05 -2.92 -4.22
N LEU A 59 20.37 -3.96 -4.72
CA LEU A 59 18.92 -3.92 -4.90
C LEU A 59 18.21 -3.85 -3.53
N MET A 60 17.11 -3.10 -3.49
CA MET A 60 16.30 -2.97 -2.27
C MET A 60 15.74 -4.30 -1.76
N ALA A 61 15.46 -5.25 -2.66
CA ALA A 61 15.01 -6.59 -2.29
C ALA A 61 16.07 -7.33 -1.46
N ASP A 62 17.34 -7.23 -1.85
CA ASP A 62 18.46 -7.87 -1.15
C ASP A 62 18.75 -7.16 0.17
N ALA A 63 18.73 -5.83 0.18
CA ALA A 63 18.88 -5.03 1.40
C ALA A 63 17.78 -5.36 2.42
N SER A 64 16.54 -5.55 1.94
CA SER A 64 15.41 -6.00 2.76
C SER A 64 15.64 -7.41 3.33
N GLY A 65 16.14 -8.35 2.52
CA GLY A 65 16.51 -9.69 2.98
C GLY A 65 17.53 -9.64 4.13
N ILE A 66 18.58 -8.83 3.98
CA ILE A 66 19.59 -8.62 5.02
C ILE A 66 18.98 -8.06 6.30
N MET A 67 18.10 -7.05 6.20
CA MET A 67 17.42 -6.48 7.37
C MET A 67 16.60 -7.53 8.13
N LEU A 68 15.84 -8.35 7.40
CA LEU A 68 14.97 -9.39 7.96
C LEU A 68 15.79 -10.51 8.62
N GLU A 69 16.77 -11.06 7.90
CA GLU A 69 17.61 -12.17 8.37
C GLU A 69 18.47 -11.76 9.57
N SER A 70 18.93 -10.51 9.59
CA SER A 70 19.80 -10.01 10.66
C SER A 70 19.02 -9.50 11.87
N GLY A 71 17.71 -9.25 11.72
CA GLY A 71 16.91 -8.53 12.71
C GLY A 71 17.40 -7.10 12.95
N ILE A 72 18.12 -6.50 11.98
CA ILE A 72 18.68 -5.15 12.09
C ILE A 72 17.83 -4.21 11.23
N PRO A 73 17.10 -3.25 11.83
CA PRO A 73 16.19 -2.37 11.11
C PRO A 73 16.88 -1.26 10.30
N HIS A 74 18.21 -1.14 10.42
CA HIS A 74 19.01 -0.08 9.80
C HIS A 74 20.26 -0.62 9.13
N LEU A 75 20.52 -0.16 7.90
CA LEU A 75 21.72 -0.49 7.15
C LEU A 75 22.50 0.79 6.83
N ALA A 76 23.82 0.73 7.00
CA ALA A 76 24.71 1.77 6.48
C ALA A 76 24.84 1.58 4.98
N VAL A 77 24.62 2.63 4.22
CA VAL A 77 24.82 2.62 2.77
C VAL A 77 26.20 3.18 2.48
N THR A 78 27.00 2.39 1.78
CA THR A 78 28.37 2.74 1.41
C THR A 78 28.56 2.75 -0.10
N GLU A 79 29.42 3.63 -0.61
CA GLU A 79 29.89 3.61 -2.00
C GLU A 79 31.42 3.59 -1.98
N LYS A 80 32.04 2.60 -2.64
CA LYS A 80 33.50 2.40 -2.62
C LYS A 80 34.11 2.34 -1.21
N GLY A 81 33.35 1.84 -0.23
CA GLY A 81 33.75 1.76 1.17
C GLY A 81 33.57 3.05 1.97
N GLU A 82 33.11 4.14 1.34
CA GLU A 82 32.77 5.38 2.03
C GLU A 82 31.29 5.40 2.40
N PHE A 83 30.95 5.85 3.61
CA PHE A 83 29.57 5.98 4.04
C PHE A 83 28.89 7.16 3.35
N ILE A 84 27.77 6.89 2.69
CA ILE A 84 26.99 7.91 1.99
C ILE A 84 25.61 8.14 2.61
N GLY A 85 25.09 7.20 3.41
CA GLY A 85 23.77 7.37 4.03
C GLY A 85 23.32 6.21 4.89
N LEU A 86 22.09 6.33 5.42
CA LEU A 86 21.46 5.31 6.25
C LEU A 86 20.11 4.90 5.65
N LEU A 87 19.90 3.60 5.50
CA LEU A 87 18.62 3.01 5.10
C LEU A 87 17.89 2.50 6.35
N SER A 88 16.62 2.85 6.51
CA SER A 88 15.79 2.47 7.66
C SER A 88 14.48 1.81 7.23
N ALA A 89 14.23 0.60 7.74
CA ALA A 89 13.06 -0.21 7.41
C ALA A 89 11.72 0.49 7.72
N MET A 90 11.64 1.28 8.80
CA MET A 90 10.41 1.95 9.23
C MET A 90 9.89 2.99 8.23
N ASN A 91 10.78 3.65 7.49
CA ASN A 91 10.40 4.64 6.48
C ASN A 91 10.09 4.00 5.13
N PHE A 92 10.61 2.81 4.85
CA PHE A 92 10.52 2.19 3.53
C PHE A 92 9.28 1.32 3.39
N PHE A 93 9.01 0.39 4.31
CA PHE A 93 7.88 -0.54 4.14
C PHE A 93 6.53 0.15 4.25
N ALA A 94 6.38 1.12 5.15
CA ALA A 94 5.14 1.90 5.27
C ALA A 94 4.88 2.73 4.01
N TYR A 95 5.91 3.36 3.46
CA TYR A 95 5.82 4.15 2.23
C TYR A 95 5.59 3.28 1.00
N TYR A 96 6.33 2.17 0.86
CA TYR A 96 6.18 1.24 -0.25
C TYR A 96 4.79 0.61 -0.27
N LYS A 97 4.29 0.19 0.89
CA LYS A 97 2.94 -0.39 1.00
C LYS A 97 1.86 0.63 0.65
N ASP A 98 1.98 1.88 1.09
CA ASP A 98 1.03 2.95 0.75
C ASP A 98 1.03 3.25 -0.76
N VAL A 99 2.22 3.32 -1.37
CA VAL A 99 2.37 3.48 -2.82
C VAL A 99 1.81 2.28 -3.58
N GLU A 100 2.09 1.05 -3.13
CA GLU A 100 1.59 -0.17 -3.76
C GLU A 100 0.06 -0.29 -3.64
N GLU A 101 -0.50 0.03 -2.47
CA GLU A 101 -1.94 0.06 -2.25
C GLU A 101 -2.61 1.15 -3.09
N HIS A 102 -2.01 2.33 -3.19
CA HIS A 102 -2.50 3.41 -4.04
C HIS A 102 -2.45 3.04 -5.53
N LEU A 103 -1.34 2.44 -5.99
CA LEU A 103 -1.19 1.95 -7.37
C LEU A 103 -2.18 0.82 -7.66
N SER A 104 -2.39 -0.10 -6.72
CA SER A 104 -3.36 -1.18 -6.84
C SER A 104 -4.79 -0.64 -6.93
N ASN A 105 -5.16 0.31 -6.06
CA ASN A 105 -6.48 0.94 -6.07
C ASN A 105 -6.75 1.73 -7.35
N LEU A 106 -5.76 2.48 -7.86
CA LEU A 106 -5.85 3.16 -9.16
C LEU A 106 -5.95 2.15 -10.32
N ALA A 107 -5.32 0.99 -10.19
CA ALA A 107 -5.33 -0.02 -11.24
C ALA A 107 -6.68 -0.74 -11.35
N ILE A 108 -7.42 -0.91 -10.24
CA ILE A 108 -8.65 -1.72 -10.21
C ILE A 108 -9.95 -0.92 -10.15
N ASN A 109 -9.91 0.35 -9.76
CA ASN A 109 -11.10 1.20 -9.69
C ASN A 109 -11.23 2.14 -10.89
N ASP A 110 -12.46 2.58 -11.16
CA ASP A 110 -12.77 3.65 -12.10
C ASP A 110 -12.52 5.00 -11.45
N GLY A 111 -11.76 5.87 -12.13
CA GLY A 111 -11.30 7.14 -11.57
C GLY A 111 -12.40 8.17 -11.31
N LEU A 112 -13.56 8.05 -11.96
CA LEU A 112 -14.69 8.96 -11.75
C LEU A 112 -15.64 8.44 -10.68
N THR A 113 -16.04 7.18 -10.79
CA THR A 113 -17.14 6.62 -9.99
C THR A 113 -16.69 5.91 -8.72
N GLY A 114 -15.41 5.55 -8.62
CA GLY A 114 -14.82 4.89 -7.45
C GLY A 114 -15.17 3.41 -7.28
N ILE A 115 -16.12 2.87 -8.06
CA ILE A 115 -16.37 1.42 -8.16
C ILE A 115 -15.31 0.76 -9.04
N TYR A 116 -15.34 -0.57 -9.16
CA TYR A 116 -14.35 -1.28 -9.97
C TYR A 116 -14.40 -0.89 -11.45
N ASN A 117 -13.27 -0.96 -12.14
CA ASN A 117 -13.20 -0.72 -13.57
C ASN A 117 -13.44 -2.00 -14.38
N ARG A 118 -13.65 -1.83 -15.69
CA ARG A 118 -13.85 -2.92 -16.65
C ARG A 118 -12.76 -4.01 -16.58
N ARG A 119 -11.49 -3.62 -16.46
CA ARG A 119 -10.38 -4.59 -16.43
C ARG A 119 -10.53 -5.54 -15.23
N TYR A 120 -10.79 -4.99 -14.05
CA TYR A 120 -10.97 -5.79 -12.86
C TYR A 120 -12.26 -6.62 -12.89
N PHE A 121 -13.31 -6.11 -13.55
CA PHE A 121 -14.52 -6.88 -13.85
C PHE A 121 -14.22 -8.11 -14.72
N ASP A 122 -13.52 -7.95 -15.84
CA ASP A 122 -13.19 -9.06 -16.75
C ASP A 122 -12.37 -10.15 -16.05
N GLU A 123 -11.37 -9.74 -15.26
CA GLU A 123 -10.55 -10.64 -14.45
C GLU A 123 -11.38 -11.39 -13.41
N THR A 124 -12.32 -10.70 -12.76
CA THR A 124 -13.20 -11.29 -11.74
C THR A 124 -14.23 -12.23 -12.34
N LEU A 125 -14.84 -11.87 -13.46
CA LEU A 125 -15.77 -12.73 -14.18
C LEU A 125 -15.09 -14.03 -14.61
N ALA A 126 -13.88 -13.95 -15.16
CA ALA A 126 -13.11 -15.13 -15.55
C ALA A 126 -12.77 -16.03 -14.34
N ARG A 127 -12.45 -15.42 -13.19
CA ARG A 127 -12.17 -16.14 -11.94
C ARG A 127 -13.40 -16.83 -11.38
N GLU A 128 -14.50 -16.10 -11.21
CA GLU A 128 -15.75 -16.63 -10.66
C GLU A 128 -16.36 -17.68 -11.59
N TRP A 129 -16.31 -17.48 -12.91
CA TRP A 129 -16.76 -18.50 -13.88
C TRP A 129 -16.06 -19.84 -13.69
N LYS A 130 -14.72 -19.85 -13.55
CA LYS A 130 -13.95 -21.09 -13.31
C LYS A 130 -14.35 -21.72 -11.98
N ARG A 131 -14.56 -20.91 -10.94
CA ARG A 131 -14.92 -21.35 -9.60
C ARG A 131 -16.32 -21.97 -9.57
N THR A 132 -17.34 -21.24 -10.01
CA THR A 132 -18.74 -21.68 -9.97
C THR A 132 -18.97 -22.90 -10.86
N LYS A 133 -18.28 -22.99 -12.00
CA LYS A 133 -18.26 -24.20 -12.85
C LYS A 133 -17.76 -25.44 -12.09
N ARG A 134 -16.69 -25.28 -11.30
CA ARG A 134 -16.11 -26.38 -10.51
C ARG A 134 -16.99 -26.75 -9.32
N GLU A 135 -17.61 -25.76 -8.69
CA GLU A 135 -18.51 -25.90 -7.54
C GLU A 135 -19.93 -26.30 -7.94
N LYS A 136 -20.24 -26.33 -9.24
CA LYS A 136 -21.60 -26.51 -9.78
C LYS A 136 -22.61 -25.53 -9.17
N ALA A 137 -22.16 -24.31 -8.92
CA ALA A 137 -22.97 -23.23 -8.38
C ALA A 137 -23.41 -22.28 -9.50
N PRO A 138 -24.54 -21.56 -9.34
CA PRO A 138 -24.96 -20.57 -10.32
C PRO A 138 -24.08 -19.32 -10.26
N LEU A 139 -24.04 -18.59 -11.37
CA LEU A 139 -23.37 -17.30 -11.51
C LEU A 139 -24.28 -16.40 -12.33
N SER A 140 -24.74 -15.31 -11.72
CA SER A 140 -25.56 -14.30 -12.38
C SER A 140 -24.73 -13.09 -12.78
N LEU A 141 -25.09 -12.50 -13.92
CA LEU A 141 -24.50 -11.28 -14.46
C LEU A 141 -25.61 -10.30 -14.82
N ILE A 142 -25.43 -9.03 -14.46
CA ILE A 142 -26.33 -7.94 -14.83
C ILE A 142 -25.53 -6.90 -15.61
N MET A 143 -26.05 -6.50 -16.77
CA MET A 143 -25.58 -5.34 -17.53
C MET A 143 -26.61 -4.22 -17.44
N LEU A 144 -26.12 -3.00 -17.23
CA LEU A 144 -26.91 -1.79 -17.04
C LEU A 144 -26.37 -0.72 -17.99
N ASP A 145 -27.25 0.04 -18.63
CA ASP A 145 -26.93 1.20 -19.45
C ASP A 145 -27.80 2.38 -19.00
N ILE A 146 -27.25 3.61 -18.99
CA ILE A 146 -28.03 4.80 -18.64
C ILE A 146 -28.72 5.32 -19.91
N ASP A 147 -30.03 5.14 -19.96
CA ASP A 147 -30.85 5.62 -21.07
C ASP A 147 -30.68 7.13 -21.31
N TYR A 148 -30.53 7.50 -22.58
CA TYR A 148 -30.45 8.89 -23.04
C TYR A 148 -29.31 9.71 -22.41
N PHE A 149 -28.23 9.09 -21.92
CA PHE A 149 -27.12 9.77 -21.25
C PHE A 149 -26.51 10.90 -22.07
N LYS A 150 -26.33 10.70 -23.38
CA LYS A 150 -25.87 11.74 -24.30
C LYS A 150 -26.78 12.98 -24.29
N LYS A 151 -28.10 12.80 -24.38
CA LYS A 151 -29.06 13.91 -24.36
C LYS A 151 -29.03 14.67 -23.03
N TYR A 152 -28.84 13.93 -21.93
CA TYR A 152 -28.66 14.53 -20.61
C TYR A 152 -27.42 15.42 -20.57
N ASN A 153 -26.27 14.93 -21.08
CA ASN A 153 -25.05 15.73 -21.18
C ASN A 153 -25.21 16.95 -22.09
N ASP A 154 -25.89 16.80 -23.24
CA ASP A 154 -26.13 17.90 -24.17
C ASP A 154 -27.01 19.00 -23.53
N THR A 155 -27.89 18.63 -22.58
CA THR A 155 -28.81 19.55 -21.92
C THR A 155 -28.20 20.21 -20.68
N TYR A 156 -27.45 19.45 -19.88
CA TYR A 156 -26.99 19.87 -18.55
C TYR A 156 -25.46 20.01 -18.43
N GLY A 157 -24.72 19.68 -19.49
CA GLY A 157 -23.26 19.69 -19.54
C GLY A 157 -22.62 18.42 -18.96
N HIS A 158 -21.37 18.17 -19.36
CA HIS A 158 -20.61 16.98 -18.95
C HIS A 158 -20.41 16.86 -17.44
N GLN A 159 -20.24 17.98 -16.72
CA GLN A 159 -20.10 17.95 -15.26
C GLN A 159 -21.35 17.37 -14.57
N ALA A 160 -22.55 17.69 -15.06
CA ALA A 160 -23.78 17.09 -14.56
C ALA A 160 -23.87 15.60 -14.93
N GLY A 161 -23.33 15.21 -16.08
CA GLY A 161 -23.17 13.81 -16.49
C GLY A 161 -22.28 13.01 -15.54
N ASP A 162 -21.15 13.59 -15.17
CA ASP A 162 -20.22 13.00 -14.21
C ASP A 162 -20.89 12.76 -12.85
N GLU A 163 -21.63 13.75 -12.35
CA GLU A 163 -22.43 13.59 -11.13
C GLU A 163 -23.50 12.50 -11.26
N CYS A 164 -24.14 12.39 -12.44
CA CYS A 164 -25.12 11.35 -12.71
C CYS A 164 -24.47 9.96 -12.62
N LEU A 165 -23.32 9.77 -13.26
CA LEU A 165 -22.55 8.52 -13.23
C LEU A 165 -22.15 8.14 -11.80
N ILE A 166 -21.67 9.10 -11.00
CA ILE A 166 -21.32 8.88 -9.60
C ILE A 166 -22.54 8.43 -8.78
N LYS A 167 -23.71 9.06 -8.98
CA LYS A 167 -24.95 8.70 -8.29
C LYS A 167 -25.42 7.30 -8.66
N VAL A 168 -25.37 6.94 -9.95
CA VAL A 168 -25.72 5.59 -10.42
C VAL A 168 -24.76 4.56 -9.83
N ALA A 169 -23.45 4.80 -9.87
CA ALA A 169 -22.46 3.91 -9.28
C ALA A 169 -22.70 3.69 -7.79
N THR A 170 -23.02 4.76 -7.05
CA THR A 170 -23.34 4.69 -5.62
C THR A 170 -24.61 3.87 -5.37
N ALA A 171 -25.65 4.07 -6.18
CA ALA A 171 -26.89 3.32 -6.06
C ALA A 171 -26.71 1.82 -6.36
N VAL A 172 -25.97 1.49 -7.43
CA VAL A 172 -25.70 0.11 -7.83
C VAL A 172 -24.85 -0.60 -6.77
N SER A 173 -23.74 0.00 -6.34
CA SER A 173 -22.86 -0.57 -5.31
C SER A 173 -23.55 -0.69 -3.95
N GLY A 174 -24.34 0.30 -3.54
CA GLY A 174 -25.11 0.28 -2.30
C GLY A 174 -26.25 -0.75 -2.27
N ALA A 175 -26.68 -1.26 -3.43
CA ALA A 175 -27.65 -2.34 -3.51
C ALA A 175 -27.04 -3.73 -3.27
N LEU A 176 -25.71 -3.86 -3.37
CA LEU A 176 -24.98 -5.11 -3.15
C LEU A 176 -24.84 -5.38 -1.66
N ARG A 177 -25.11 -6.61 -1.23
CA ARG A 177 -25.15 -6.96 0.21
C ARG A 177 -24.10 -7.97 0.63
N ARG A 178 -23.54 -8.72 -0.32
CA ARG A 178 -22.58 -9.80 -0.02
C ARG A 178 -21.16 -9.35 -0.40
N PRO A 179 -20.14 -9.77 0.37
CA PRO A 179 -18.75 -9.46 0.03
C PRO A 179 -18.28 -9.98 -1.33
N ALA A 180 -18.97 -11.00 -1.87
CA ALA A 180 -18.67 -11.57 -3.19
C ALA A 180 -19.44 -10.90 -4.34
N ASP A 181 -20.42 -10.04 -4.04
CA ASP A 181 -21.10 -9.23 -5.05
C ASP A 181 -20.15 -8.13 -5.51
N MET A 182 -20.15 -7.86 -6.81
CA MET A 182 -19.23 -6.88 -7.39
C MET A 182 -19.95 -6.01 -8.41
N ALA A 183 -19.78 -4.70 -8.32
CA ALA A 183 -20.21 -3.75 -9.34
C ALA A 183 -18.99 -3.08 -9.99
N ALA A 184 -19.07 -2.85 -11.29
CA ALA A 184 -18.04 -2.16 -12.06
C ALA A 184 -18.64 -1.21 -13.09
N ARG A 185 -17.91 -0.14 -13.41
CA ARG A 185 -18.18 0.67 -14.60
C ARG A 185 -17.54 -0.02 -15.79
N TYR A 186 -18.38 -0.51 -16.70
CA TYR A 186 -17.97 -1.32 -17.83
C TYR A 186 -17.64 -0.47 -19.06
N GLY A 187 -18.35 0.65 -19.24
CA GLY A 187 -18.21 1.56 -20.37
C GLY A 187 -18.41 3.03 -19.97
N GLY A 188 -18.67 3.89 -20.97
CA GLY A 188 -18.94 5.32 -20.74
C GLY A 188 -20.09 5.52 -19.77
N GLU A 189 -21.26 5.00 -20.12
CA GLU A 189 -22.48 5.01 -19.30
C GLU A 189 -22.94 3.61 -18.84
N GLU A 190 -22.15 2.59 -19.13
CA GLU A 190 -22.48 1.18 -18.86
C GLU A 190 -21.92 0.71 -17.51
N PHE A 191 -22.72 -0.05 -16.77
CA PHE A 191 -22.34 -0.70 -15.52
C PHE A 191 -22.58 -2.21 -15.61
N ALA A 192 -21.79 -2.98 -14.88
CA ALA A 192 -21.91 -4.42 -14.82
C ALA A 192 -21.85 -4.92 -13.38
N VAL A 193 -22.61 -5.97 -13.07
CA VAL A 193 -22.65 -6.58 -11.73
C VAL A 193 -22.47 -8.09 -11.84
N ILE A 194 -21.56 -8.63 -11.02
CA ILE A 194 -21.33 -10.07 -10.86
C ILE A 194 -21.94 -10.51 -9.53
N LEU A 195 -22.78 -11.55 -9.57
CA LEU A 195 -23.45 -12.14 -8.41
C LEU A 195 -23.17 -13.64 -8.34
N PRO A 196 -22.10 -14.06 -7.65
CA PRO A 196 -21.82 -15.48 -7.46
C PRO A 196 -22.90 -16.17 -6.61
N ASN A 197 -23.17 -17.44 -6.89
CA ASN A 197 -24.12 -18.29 -6.16
C ASN A 197 -25.57 -17.77 -6.17
N VAL A 198 -25.94 -17.04 -7.22
CA VAL A 198 -27.32 -16.63 -7.54
C VAL A 198 -27.57 -17.03 -8.98
#